data_AF-A0A537YIL3-F1
#
_entry.id   AF-A0A537YIL3-F1
#
_cell.length_a   1.000
_cell.length_b   1.000
_cell.length_c   1.000
_cell.angle_alpha   90.00
_cell.angle_beta   90.00
_cell.angle_gamma   90.00
#
_symmetry.space_group_name_H-M   'P 1'
#
loop_
_entity.id
_entity.type
_entity.pdbx_description
1 polymer ?
#
loop_
_entity_poly.entity_id
_entity_poly.type
_entity_poly.pdbx_seq_one_letter_code
_entity_poly.pdbx_strand_id
1 'polypeptide(L)'
;MPDDSPSEEIHKDLPVDEVAAAVCERFPEAVFRDSFGQPVVYVAREAWHDVAAFLRDEHQFTQCLDVCAVDHLVDTERFAVAGVTLERFEVVANFLSHPRNRRIRLIAEVPHAEPMVASISDLYPGANFGER
;
A
#
# COMPACT_ATOMS: atom_id res chain seq x y z
N MET A 1 -27.25 7.18 19.39
CA MET A 1 -27.68 6.53 18.14
C MET A 1 -26.41 5.98 17.52
N PRO A 2 -26.24 4.66 17.43
CA PRO A 2 -25.20 4.11 16.57
C PRO A 2 -25.49 4.56 15.13
N ASP A 3 -24.48 5.09 14.47
CA ASP A 3 -24.51 5.46 13.07
C ASP A 3 -24.61 4.18 12.25
N ASP A 4 -25.82 3.87 11.77
CA ASP A 4 -26.14 2.67 10.97
C ASP A 4 -25.84 2.96 9.49
N SER A 5 -24.68 3.58 9.24
CA SER A 5 -24.18 3.80 7.89
C SER A 5 -23.75 2.44 7.33
N PRO A 6 -24.29 2.02 6.17
CA PRO A 6 -23.92 0.73 5.61
C PRO A 6 -22.41 0.73 5.36
N SER A 7 -21.70 -0.27 5.88
CA SER A 7 -20.30 -0.51 5.55
C SER A 7 -20.20 -0.59 4.02
N GLU A 8 -19.72 0.47 3.39
CA GLU A 8 -19.59 0.53 1.94
C GLU A 8 -18.53 -0.50 1.54
N GLU A 9 -18.97 -1.68 1.10
CA GLU A 9 -18.13 -2.59 0.32
C GLU A 9 -17.80 -1.89 -0.99
N ILE A 10 -16.69 -1.14 -1.01
CA ILE A 10 -16.33 -0.40 -2.21
C ILE A 10 -15.73 -1.39 -3.22
N HIS A 11 -16.26 -1.36 -4.43
CA HIS A 11 -15.88 -2.24 -5.53
C HIS A 11 -14.41 -2.05 -5.92
N LYS A 12 -13.72 -3.11 -6.34
CA LYS A 12 -12.34 -3.00 -6.87
C LYS A 12 -12.29 -1.94 -7.97
N ASP A 13 -11.51 -0.89 -7.74
CA ASP A 13 -11.33 0.16 -8.74
C ASP A 13 -10.45 -0.36 -9.87
N LEU A 14 -10.69 0.11 -11.09
CA LEU A 14 -9.78 -0.13 -12.20
C LEU A 14 -8.63 0.89 -12.11
N PRO A 15 -7.37 0.45 -12.28
CA PRO A 15 -6.22 1.36 -12.22
C PRO A 15 -6.31 2.42 -13.31
N VAL A 16 -6.55 3.66 -12.88
CA VAL A 16 -6.55 4.85 -13.76
C VAL A 16 -5.13 5.36 -14.03
N ASP A 17 -4.18 4.98 -13.19
CA ASP A 17 -2.76 5.29 -13.32
C ASP A 17 -2.00 4.13 -13.99
N GLU A 18 -1.13 4.47 -14.95
CA GLU A 18 -0.36 3.49 -15.72
C GLU A 18 0.57 2.63 -14.85
N VAL A 19 1.12 3.20 -13.77
CA VAL A 19 2.05 2.49 -12.88
C VAL A 19 1.26 1.56 -11.99
N ALA A 20 0.14 2.04 -11.42
CA ALA A 20 -0.74 1.18 -10.66
C ALA A 20 -1.26 -0.01 -11.49
N ALA A 21 -1.57 0.22 -12.77
CA ALA A 21 -1.94 -0.85 -13.70
C ALA A 21 -0.80 -1.86 -13.89
N ALA A 22 0.43 -1.38 -14.10
CA ALA A 22 1.61 -2.23 -14.26
C ALA A 22 1.90 -3.05 -12.98
N VAL A 23 1.71 -2.46 -11.80
CA VAL A 23 1.83 -3.19 -10.51
C VAL A 23 0.77 -4.29 -10.43
N CYS A 24 -0.51 -4.00 -10.70
CA CYS A 24 -1.56 -5.02 -10.66
C CYS A 24 -1.41 -6.11 -11.73
N GLU A 25 -0.80 -5.80 -12.88
CA GLU A 25 -0.48 -6.80 -13.91
C GLU A 25 0.67 -7.71 -13.46
N ARG A 26 1.71 -7.13 -12.85
CA ARG A 26 2.91 -7.86 -12.41
C ARG A 26 2.67 -8.67 -11.14
N PHE A 27 1.83 -8.16 -10.23
CA PHE A 27 1.52 -8.74 -8.93
C PHE A 27 0.00 -8.99 -8.87
N PRO A 28 -0.49 -10.17 -9.26
CA PRO A 28 -1.93 -10.44 -9.42
C PRO A 28 -2.76 -10.31 -8.13
N GLU A 29 -2.11 -10.46 -6.97
CA GLU A 29 -2.73 -10.28 -5.65
C GLU A 29 -2.86 -8.80 -5.26
N ALA A 30 -2.27 -7.89 -6.03
CA ALA A 30 -2.35 -6.48 -5.75
C ALA A 30 -3.74 -5.90 -6.09
N VAL A 31 -4.28 -5.12 -5.16
CA VAL A 31 -5.59 -4.49 -5.31
C VAL A 31 -5.43 -2.98 -5.40
N PHE A 32 -5.83 -2.42 -6.55
CA PHE A 32 -5.83 -0.99 -6.77
C PHE A 32 -7.04 -0.30 -6.12
N ARG A 33 -6.78 0.91 -5.65
CA ARG A 33 -7.76 1.88 -5.13
C ARG A 33 -7.40 3.29 -5.55
N ASP A 34 -8.41 4.09 -5.87
CA ASP A 34 -8.25 5.54 -5.90
C ASP A 34 -8.61 6.15 -4.54
N SER A 35 -7.72 6.98 -4.01
CA SER A 35 -7.96 7.76 -2.80
C SER A 35 -7.84 9.24 -3.13
N PHE A 36 -8.96 9.87 -3.51
CA PHE A 36 -9.03 11.29 -3.86
C PHE A 36 -8.01 11.69 -4.95
N GLY A 37 -7.85 10.85 -5.98
CA GLY A 37 -6.89 11.07 -7.07
C GLY A 37 -5.45 10.63 -6.78
N GLN A 38 -5.19 10.02 -5.61
CA GLN A 38 -3.92 9.36 -5.32
C GLN A 38 -4.07 7.84 -5.54
N PRO A 39 -3.20 7.21 -6.35
CA PRO A 39 -3.23 5.77 -6.53
C PRO A 39 -2.70 5.06 -5.28
N VAL A 40 -3.51 4.16 -4.74
CA VAL A 40 -3.20 3.28 -3.61
C VAL A 40 -3.23 1.85 -4.10
N VAL A 41 -2.20 1.08 -3.76
CA VAL A 41 -2.11 -0.33 -4.13
C VAL A 41 -1.89 -1.14 -2.86
N TYR A 42 -2.87 -1.99 -2.55
CA TYR A 42 -2.74 -3.00 -1.52
C TYR A 42 -1.96 -4.16 -2.10
N VAL A 43 -0.94 -4.63 -1.39
CA VAL A 43 -0.05 -5.71 -1.82
C VAL A 43 0.08 -6.74 -0.71
N ALA A 44 0.30 -8.00 -1.10
CA ALA A 44 0.69 -9.02 -0.13
C ALA A 44 2.00 -8.60 0.55
N ARG A 45 2.12 -8.83 1.86
CA ARG A 45 3.34 -8.49 2.61
C ARG A 45 4.57 -9.23 2.06
N GLU A 46 4.38 -10.41 1.47
CA GLU A 46 5.42 -11.22 0.84
C GLU A 46 5.95 -10.54 -0.43
N ALA A 47 5.11 -9.79 -1.14
CA ALA A 47 5.46 -9.06 -2.36
C ALA A 47 5.94 -7.62 -2.08
N TRP A 48 5.90 -7.15 -0.83
CA TRP A 48 6.20 -5.77 -0.45
C TRP A 48 7.54 -5.25 -1.00
N HIS A 49 8.62 -6.02 -0.77
CA HIS A 49 9.96 -5.66 -1.23
C HIS A 49 10.07 -5.69 -2.76
N ASP A 50 9.53 -6.74 -3.38
CA ASP A 50 9.56 -6.91 -4.84
C ASP A 50 8.79 -5.79 -5.56
N VAL A 51 7.64 -5.36 -5.01
CA VAL A 51 6.88 -4.23 -5.56
C VAL A 51 7.67 -2.93 -5.41
N ALA A 52 8.31 -2.71 -4.26
CA ALA A 52 9.16 -1.53 -4.05
C ALA A 52 10.36 -1.52 -5.02
N ALA A 53 10.98 -2.67 -5.29
CA ALA A 53 12.05 -2.82 -6.26
C ALA A 53 11.56 -2.54 -7.69
N PHE A 54 10.40 -3.10 -8.07
CA PHE A 54 9.75 -2.87 -9.36
C PHE A 54 9.46 -1.38 -9.59
N LEU A 55 8.89 -0.69 -8.59
CA LEU A 55 8.63 0.75 -8.66
C LEU A 55 9.92 1.56 -8.85
N ARG A 56 10.98 1.21 -8.13
CA ARG A 56 12.29 1.88 -8.23
C ARG A 56 12.93 1.67 -9.60
N ASP A 57 13.05 0.42 -10.01
CA ASP A 57 13.91 -0.01 -11.11
C ASP A 57 13.25 0.16 -12.48
N GLU A 58 11.95 -0.11 -12.59
CA GLU A 58 11.22 -0.06 -13.86
C GLU A 58 10.41 1.23 -14.03
N HIS A 59 9.89 1.80 -12.94
CA HIS A 59 9.02 2.98 -12.97
C HIS A 59 9.63 4.26 -12.40
N GLN A 60 10.92 4.24 -12.05
CA GLN A 60 11.68 5.41 -11.61
C GLN A 60 11.09 6.12 -10.39
N PHE A 61 10.54 5.38 -9.43
CA PHE A 61 10.20 5.91 -8.11
C PHE A 61 11.46 6.00 -7.28
N THR A 62 12.18 7.11 -7.41
CA THR A 62 13.51 7.30 -6.82
C THR A 62 13.46 7.75 -5.36
N GLN A 63 12.28 8.04 -4.81
CA GLN A 63 12.14 8.53 -3.44
C GLN A 63 11.01 7.80 -2.70
N CYS A 64 11.35 7.21 -1.56
CA CYS A 64 10.40 6.86 -0.50
C CYS A 64 10.23 8.10 0.40
N LEU A 65 9.02 8.62 0.49
CA LEU A 65 8.70 9.81 1.29
C LEU A 65 8.60 9.47 2.77
N ASP A 66 7.87 8.41 3.08
CA ASP A 66 7.62 7.92 4.43
C ASP A 66 7.26 6.43 4.40
N VAL A 67 7.50 5.79 5.54
CA VAL A 67 7.00 4.45 5.89
C VAL A 67 6.32 4.61 7.24
N CYS A 68 5.08 4.16 7.35
CA CYS A 68 4.26 4.26 8.55
C CYS A 68 3.58 2.92 8.83
N ALA A 69 3.33 2.63 10.10
CA ALA A 69 2.47 1.50 10.49
C ALA A 69 1.18 2.03 11.13
N VAL A 70 0.05 1.40 10.84
CA VAL A 70 -1.25 1.70 11.43
C VAL A 70 -1.70 0.48 12.24
N ASP A 71 -2.13 0.69 13.48
CA ASP A 71 -2.70 -0.36 14.34
C ASP A 71 -4.20 -0.15 14.48
N HIS A 72 -4.98 -1.07 13.91
CA HIS A 72 -6.43 -1.03 13.90
C HIS A 72 -7.07 -1.71 15.13
N LEU A 73 -6.32 -1.95 16.22
CA LEU A 73 -6.83 -2.66 17.41
C LEU A 73 -8.13 -2.08 17.98
N VAL A 74 -8.29 -0.76 17.94
CA VAL A 74 -9.40 -0.04 18.58
C VAL A 74 -10.43 0.49 17.57
N ASP A 75 -10.24 0.17 16.30
CA ASP A 75 -11.13 0.65 15.25
C ASP A 75 -12.49 0.00 15.39
N THR A 76 -13.53 0.83 15.55
CA THR A 76 -14.92 0.36 15.64
C THR A 76 -15.47 -0.04 14.28
N GLU A 77 -15.00 0.64 13.23
CA GLU A 77 -15.31 0.37 11.84
C GLU A 77 -14.05 0.55 11.02
N ARG A 78 -13.79 -0.40 10.13
CA ARG A 78 -12.66 -0.34 9.22
C ARG A 78 -13.16 -0.36 7.79
N PHE A 79 -12.51 0.41 6.95
CA PHE A 79 -12.87 0.50 5.55
C PHE A 79 -12.61 -0.84 4.84
N ALA A 80 -13.67 -1.49 4.36
CA ALA A 80 -13.56 -2.77 3.67
C ALA A 80 -13.07 -2.58 2.23
N VAL A 81 -11.94 -3.21 1.91
CA VAL A 81 -11.39 -3.23 0.55
C VAL A 81 -11.66 -4.57 -0.09
N ALA A 82 -12.48 -4.57 -1.15
CA ALA A 82 -12.83 -5.79 -1.87
C ALA A 82 -11.56 -6.47 -2.43
N GLY A 83 -11.32 -7.71 -1.99
CA GLY A 83 -10.15 -8.51 -2.39
C GLY A 83 -8.93 -8.38 -1.47
N VAL A 84 -9.02 -7.62 -0.38
CA VAL A 84 -7.98 -7.53 0.64
C VAL A 84 -8.48 -8.15 1.94
N THR A 85 -7.69 -9.03 2.53
CA THR A 85 -7.98 -9.56 3.87
C THR A 85 -7.42 -8.59 4.90
N LEU A 86 -8.31 -7.93 5.62
CA LEU A 86 -7.97 -6.91 6.60
C LEU A 86 -7.32 -7.53 7.84
N GLU A 87 -6.12 -7.07 8.18
CA GLU A 87 -5.36 -7.49 9.36
C GLU A 87 -5.29 -6.40 10.44
N ARG A 88 -4.71 -6.70 11.60
CA ARG A 88 -4.57 -5.69 12.67
C ARG A 88 -3.62 -4.56 12.27
N PHE A 89 -2.48 -4.90 11.66
CA PHE A 89 -1.46 -3.93 11.31
C PHE A 89 -1.48 -3.68 9.81
N GLU A 90 -1.43 -2.42 9.42
CA GLU A 90 -1.10 -2.02 8.06
C GLU A 90 0.29 -1.40 8.03
N VAL A 91 1.10 -1.75 7.04
CA VAL A 91 2.33 -1.02 6.72
C VAL A 91 2.09 -0.22 5.45
N VAL A 92 2.29 1.09 5.54
CA VAL A 92 2.04 2.07 4.49
C VAL A 92 3.35 2.70 4.07
N ALA A 93 3.60 2.77 2.78
CA ALA A 93 4.74 3.51 2.23
C ALA A 93 4.29 4.40 1.09
N ASN A 94 4.74 5.65 1.11
CA ASN A 94 4.45 6.62 0.04
C ASN A 94 5.69 6.82 -0.81
N PHE A 95 5.56 6.66 -2.12
CA PHE A 95 6.64 6.83 -3.08
C PHE A 95 6.39 8.00 -4.03
N LEU A 96 7.47 8.64 -4.45
CA LEU A 96 7.48 9.74 -5.40
C LEU A 96 8.46 9.45 -6.55
N SER A 97 7.96 9.59 -7.77
CA SER A 97 8.77 9.68 -8.97
C SER A 97 8.85 11.14 -9.42
N HIS A 98 10.03 11.75 -9.28
CA HIS A 98 10.34 13.08 -9.83
C HIS A 98 10.25 13.14 -11.36
N PRO A 99 10.89 12.22 -12.13
CA PRO A 99 10.88 12.33 -13.59
C PRO A 99 9.48 12.15 -14.19
N ARG A 100 8.63 11.34 -13.56
CA ARG A 100 7.24 11.12 -14.01
C ARG A 100 6.25 12.11 -13.39
N ASN A 101 6.66 12.85 -12.37
CA ASN A 101 5.77 13.67 -11.51
C ASN A 101 4.55 12.85 -11.06
N ARG A 102 4.82 11.70 -10.40
CA ARG A 102 3.80 10.74 -9.95
C ARG A 102 4.04 10.33 -8.51
N ARG A 103 2.94 10.06 -7.80
CA ARG A 103 2.94 9.50 -6.45
C ARG A 103 2.18 8.20 -6.44
N ILE A 104 2.59 7.26 -5.62
CA ILE A 104 1.86 6.02 -5.36
C ILE A 104 2.00 5.65 -3.88
N ARG A 105 0.94 5.09 -3.30
CA ARG A 105 0.96 4.55 -1.94
C ARG A 105 0.87 3.04 -2.02
N LEU A 106 1.77 2.35 -1.33
CA LEU A 106 1.66 0.92 -1.09
C LEU A 106 1.12 0.69 0.32
N ILE A 107 0.23 -0.28 0.46
CA ILE A 107 -0.29 -0.75 1.75
C ILE A 107 -0.12 -2.27 1.79
N ALA A 108 0.48 -2.79 2.85
CA ALA A 108 0.52 -4.21 3.13
C ALA A 108 -0.20 -4.51 4.45
N GLU A 109 -1.14 -5.45 4.40
CA GLU A 109 -1.78 -6.00 5.60
C GLU A 109 -0.80 -6.98 6.27
N VAL A 110 -0.59 -6.81 7.56
CA VAL A 110 0.33 -7.61 8.35
C VAL A 110 -0.40 -8.23 9.55
N PRO A 111 -0.39 -9.56 9.68
CA PRO A 111 -1.11 -10.25 10.75
C PRO A 111 -0.49 -9.98 12.11
N HIS A 112 -1.33 -9.90 13.15
CA HIS A 112 -0.86 -9.66 14.51
C HIS A 112 0.00 -10.82 15.07
N ALA A 113 -0.20 -12.03 14.54
CA ALA A 113 0.48 -13.23 15.03
C ALA A 113 1.94 -13.31 14.55
N GLU A 114 2.21 -12.74 13.38
CA GLU A 114 3.54 -12.65 12.78
C GLU A 114 3.72 -11.26 12.16
N PRO A 115 3.97 -10.22 13.00
CA PRO A 115 4.03 -8.84 12.56
C PRO A 115 5.37 -8.52 11.88
N MET A 116 5.63 -9.17 10.74
CA MET A 116 6.87 -9.03 9.99
C MET A 116 6.58 -8.73 8.52
N VAL A 117 7.35 -7.79 7.97
CA VAL A 117 7.42 -7.44 6.55
C VAL A 117 8.88 -7.22 6.17
N ALA A 118 9.22 -7.44 4.90
CA ALA A 118 10.57 -7.21 4.41
C ALA A 118 10.93 -5.70 4.45
N SER A 119 12.11 -5.37 4.98
CA SER A 119 12.64 -4.01 4.95
C SER A 119 12.88 -3.56 3.52
N ILE A 120 12.60 -2.30 3.21
CA ILE A 120 12.91 -1.67 1.91
C ILE A 120 14.10 -0.69 2.02
N SER A 121 14.77 -0.65 3.17
CA SER A 121 15.89 0.27 3.43
C SER A 121 17.12 0.00 2.56
N ASP A 122 17.29 -1.23 2.06
CA ASP A 122 18.31 -1.58 1.07
C ASP A 122 18.01 -0.93 -0.30
N LEU A 123 16.72 -0.76 -0.62
CA LEU A 123 16.27 -0.09 -1.85
C LEU A 123 16.22 1.44 -1.69
N TYR A 124 15.75 1.89 -0.53
CA TYR A 124 15.53 3.27 -0.15
C TYR A 124 16.20 3.55 1.20
N PRO A 125 17.47 3.95 1.23
CA PRO A 125 18.20 4.16 2.48
C PRO A 125 17.55 5.16 3.45
N GLY A 126 16.73 6.09 2.93
CA GLY A 126 15.95 7.02 3.74
C GLY A 126 14.83 6.39 4.57
N ALA A 127 14.37 5.18 4.22
CA ALA A 127 13.32 4.46 4.94
C ALA A 127 13.80 3.87 6.28
N ASN A 128 15.11 3.66 6.46
CA ASN A 128 15.68 3.02 7.66
C ASN A 128 15.20 3.66 8.97
N PHE A 129 15.12 4.99 9.04
CA PHE A 129 14.64 5.64 10.26
C PHE A 129 13.15 5.41 10.50
N GLY A 130 12.32 5.39 9.44
CA GLY A 130 10.88 5.14 9.56
C GLY A 130 10.53 3.69 9.87
N GLU A 131 11.40 2.74 9.50
CA GLU A 131 11.24 1.31 9.81
C GLU A 131 11.62 0.93 11.26
N ARG A 132 12.24 1.84 12.03
CA ARG A 132 12.76 1.58 13.39
C ARG A 132 11.84 2.08 14.50
#